data_AF-A0A942EU43-F1
#
_entry.id   AF-A0A942EU43-F1
#
_cell.length_a   1.000
_cell.length_b   1.000
_cell.length_c   1.000
_cell.angle_alpha   90.00
_cell.angle_beta   90.00
_cell.angle_gamma   90.00
#
_symmetry.space_group_name_H-M   'P 1'
#
loop_
_entity.id
_entity.type
_entity.pdbx_description
1 polymer ?
#
loop_
_entity_poly.entity_id
_entity_poly.type
_entity_poly.pdbx_seq_one_letter_code
_entity_poly.pdbx_strand_id
1 'polypeptide(L)'
;MNNQKNLYIEILKWAFEKGVEGFMWEELVSDFNLDPVKSTWVNKIFLTTSDNDRKFFEHYKYNEKDNKHIYALNEKGISAYIDYQKLEEAREGGEKAMNIAIWSICIAIASSVTQILAQIYFK
;
A
#
# COMPACT_ATOMS: atom_id res chain seq x y z
N MET A 1 6.70 -3.19 -12.84
CA MET A 1 5.64 -3.20 -11.81
C MET A 1 4.73 -2.00 -12.07
N ASN A 2 3.42 -2.18 -11.97
CA ASN A 2 2.40 -1.31 -12.57
C ASN A 2 2.44 0.12 -11.98
N ASN A 3 2.98 1.11 -12.72
CA ASN A 3 3.23 2.49 -12.22
C ASN A 3 2.02 3.13 -11.51
N GLN A 4 0.81 2.80 -11.94
CA GLN A 4 -0.43 3.30 -11.33
C GLN A 4 -0.74 2.67 -9.97
N LYS A 5 -0.38 1.39 -9.76
CA LYS A 5 -0.58 0.72 -8.47
C LYS A 5 0.37 1.29 -7.41
N ASN A 6 1.62 1.59 -7.78
CA ASN A 6 2.56 2.26 -6.88
C ASN A 6 2.07 3.66 -6.52
N LEU A 7 1.69 4.45 -7.53
CA LEU A 7 1.17 5.80 -7.33
C LEU A 7 -0.08 5.83 -6.45
N TYR A 8 -1.00 4.87 -6.63
CA TYR A 8 -2.18 4.73 -5.77
C TYR A 8 -1.81 4.57 -4.29
N ILE A 9 -0.93 3.62 -4.00
CA ILE A 9 -0.53 3.29 -2.63
C ILE A 9 0.25 4.46 -2.02
N GLU A 10 1.15 5.07 -2.78
CA GLU A 10 1.96 6.20 -2.32
C GLU A 10 1.09 7.43 -1.99
N ILE A 11 0.11 7.75 -2.84
CA ILE A 11 -0.84 8.84 -2.56
C ILE A 11 -1.70 8.53 -1.34
N LEU A 12 -2.20 7.30 -1.21
CA LEU A 12 -3.03 6.90 -0.08
C LEU A 12 -2.26 6.97 1.24
N LYS A 13 -1.00 6.51 1.24
CA LYS A 13 -0.07 6.62 2.37
C LYS A 13 0.21 8.07 2.73
N TRP A 14 0.59 8.88 1.74
CA TRP A 14 0.89 10.30 1.94
C TRP A 14 -0.32 11.04 2.52
N ALA A 15 -1.51 10.80 1.99
CA ALA A 15 -2.74 11.42 2.48
C ALA A 15 -3.10 10.97 3.90
N PHE A 16 -2.78 9.72 4.26
CA PHE A 16 -2.95 9.21 5.63
C PHE A 16 -1.98 9.88 6.61
N GLU A 17 -0.73 10.08 6.20
CA GLU A 17 0.30 10.75 7.03
C GLU A 17 -0.01 12.23 7.29
N LYS A 18 -0.73 12.91 6.39
CA LYS A 18 -1.27 14.26 6.61
C LYS A 18 -2.34 14.31 7.72
N GLY A 19 -2.96 13.17 8.02
CA GLY A 19 -3.91 13.02 9.12
C GLY A 19 -5.07 14.04 9.10
N VAL A 20 -5.45 14.51 10.28
CA VAL A 20 -6.54 15.48 10.50
C VAL A 20 -6.20 16.91 10.07
N GLU A 21 -4.93 17.23 9.84
CA GLU A 21 -4.56 18.56 9.35
C GLU A 21 -5.01 18.78 7.90
N GLY A 22 -5.06 17.68 7.15
CA GLY A 22 -5.46 17.62 5.75
C GLY A 22 -4.36 18.11 4.82
N PHE A 23 -4.71 18.29 3.55
CA PHE A 23 -3.82 18.78 2.51
C PHE A 23 -4.59 19.60 1.47
N MET A 24 -3.87 20.45 0.75
CA MET A 24 -4.38 21.18 -0.40
C MET A 24 -4.16 20.37 -1.68
N TRP A 25 -5.05 20.53 -2.65
CA TRP A 25 -4.94 19.77 -3.91
C TRP A 25 -3.64 20.10 -4.66
N GLU A 26 -3.22 21.36 -4.59
CA GLU A 26 -1.99 21.85 -5.20
C GLU A 26 -0.74 21.20 -4.58
N GLU A 27 -0.77 20.90 -3.27
CA GLU A 27 0.32 20.18 -2.61
C GLU A 27 0.44 18.77 -3.16
N LEU A 28 -0.68 18.06 -3.32
CA LEU A 28 -0.69 16.72 -3.89
C LEU A 28 -0.18 16.71 -5.34
N VAL A 29 -0.58 17.70 -6.15
CA VAL A 29 -0.10 17.83 -7.54
C VAL A 29 1.40 18.10 -7.58
N SER A 30 1.88 18.96 -6.69
CA SER A 30 3.30 19.33 -6.58
C SER A 30 4.16 18.16 -6.10
N ASP A 31 3.81 17.53 -4.98
CA ASP A 31 4.59 16.48 -4.32
C ASP A 31 4.76 15.24 -5.22
N PHE A 32 3.75 14.93 -6.03
CA PHE A 32 3.76 13.78 -6.95
C PHE A 32 4.08 14.15 -8.40
N ASN A 33 4.37 15.42 -8.68
CA ASN A 33 4.61 15.95 -10.03
C ASN A 33 3.59 15.42 -11.05
N LEU A 34 2.30 15.59 -10.72
CA LEU A 34 1.21 15.02 -11.52
C LEU A 34 1.03 15.81 -12.82
N ASP A 35 1.27 15.13 -13.95
CA ASP A 35 0.86 15.64 -15.25
C ASP A 35 -0.68 15.65 -15.39
N PRO A 36 -1.26 16.40 -16.35
CA PRO A 36 -2.71 16.52 -16.46
C PRO A 36 -3.46 15.17 -16.57
N VAL A 37 -2.85 14.16 -17.19
CA VAL A 37 -3.45 12.82 -17.35
C VAL A 37 -3.48 12.11 -16.00
N LYS A 38 -2.38 12.14 -15.25
CA LYS A 38 -2.31 11.58 -13.89
C LYS A 38 -3.22 12.34 -12.93
N SER A 39 -3.26 13.67 -12.96
CA SER A 39 -4.17 14.47 -12.14
C SER A 39 -5.62 14.09 -12.40
N THR A 40 -6.01 13.90 -13.66
CA THR A 40 -7.38 13.46 -14.01
C THR A 40 -7.67 12.08 -13.44
N TRP A 41 -6.71 11.15 -13.54
CA TRP A 41 -6.84 9.82 -12.97
C TRP A 41 -6.94 9.85 -11.44
N VAL A 42 -6.07 10.60 -10.75
CA VAL A 42 -6.10 10.75 -9.29
C VAL A 42 -7.43 11.37 -8.85
N ASN A 43 -7.89 12.41 -9.54
CA ASN A 43 -9.18 13.04 -9.26
C ASN A 43 -10.32 12.02 -9.38
N LYS A 44 -10.33 11.21 -10.45
CA LYS A 44 -11.34 10.15 -10.65
C LYS A 44 -11.30 9.06 -9.57
N ILE A 45 -10.13 8.74 -9.03
CA ILE A 45 -9.97 7.63 -8.07
C ILE A 45 -10.21 8.09 -6.64
N PHE A 46 -9.67 9.24 -6.26
CA PHE A 46 -9.62 9.68 -4.87
C PHE A 46 -10.63 10.77 -4.55
N LEU A 47 -10.87 11.72 -5.46
CA LEU A 47 -11.83 12.79 -5.24
C LEU A 47 -13.24 12.33 -5.63
N THR A 48 -14.22 12.81 -4.87
CA THR A 48 -15.64 12.66 -5.21
C THR A 48 -16.10 13.85 -6.06
N THR A 49 -17.00 13.59 -7.02
CA THR A 49 -17.80 14.63 -7.67
C THR A 49 -19.20 14.80 -7.05
N SER A 50 -19.59 13.94 -6.08
CA SER A 50 -20.87 14.05 -5.34
C SER A 50 -20.85 13.34 -3.98
N ASP A 51 -21.63 13.83 -3.02
CA ASP A 51 -21.70 13.30 -1.64
C ASP A 51 -22.19 11.85 -1.52
N ASN A 52 -22.82 11.30 -2.56
CA ASN A 52 -23.27 9.91 -2.61
C ASN A 52 -22.20 8.94 -3.13
N ASP A 53 -21.14 9.46 -3.76
CA ASP A 53 -20.04 8.68 -4.35
C ASP A 53 -18.72 9.00 -3.64
N ARG A 54 -18.76 9.12 -2.29
CA ARG A 54 -17.55 9.35 -1.48
C ARG A 54 -16.56 8.23 -1.76
N LYS A 55 -15.48 8.59 -2.45
CA LYS A 55 -14.34 7.71 -2.74
C LYS A 55 -13.42 7.70 -1.54
N PHE A 56 -12.33 8.45 -1.54
CA PHE A 56 -11.37 8.41 -0.43
C PHE A 56 -11.01 9.78 0.13
N PHE A 57 -11.06 10.83 -0.66
CA PHE A 57 -10.87 12.20 -0.19
C PHE A 57 -12.21 12.88 0.03
N GLU A 58 -12.33 13.56 1.16
CA GLU A 58 -13.46 14.44 1.46
C GLU A 58 -12.98 15.88 1.62
N HIS A 59 -13.87 16.82 1.29
CA HIS A 59 -13.65 18.21 1.63
C HIS A 59 -13.80 18.36 3.14
N TYR A 60 -12.71 18.73 3.81
CA TYR A 60 -12.65 18.75 5.28
C TYR A 60 -12.93 20.16 5.82
N LYS A 61 -12.24 21.16 5.28
CA LYS A 61 -12.41 22.56 5.68
C LYS A 61 -12.12 23.50 4.52
N TYR A 62 -12.75 24.66 4.55
CA TYR A 62 -12.41 25.78 3.68
C TYR A 62 -11.72 26.85 4.51
N ASN A 63 -10.53 27.27 4.08
CA ASN A 63 -9.80 28.36 4.71
C ASN A 63 -10.15 29.66 4.00
N GLU A 64 -11.01 30.46 4.61
CA GLU A 64 -11.47 31.75 4.08
C GLU A 64 -10.34 32.78 3.91
N LYS A 65 -9.29 32.71 4.75
CA LYS A 65 -8.18 33.67 4.70
C LYS A 65 -7.35 33.52 3.43
N ASP A 66 -7.13 32.28 3.01
CA ASP A 66 -6.30 31.96 1.86
C ASP A 66 -7.12 31.57 0.62
N ASN A 67 -8.45 31.52 0.75
CA ASN A 67 -9.39 31.03 -0.27
C ASN A 67 -9.00 29.62 -0.76
N LYS A 68 -8.71 28.70 0.17
CA LYS A 68 -8.23 27.35 -0.15
C LYS A 68 -9.11 26.24 0.40
N HIS A 69 -9.29 25.21 -0.40
CA HIS A 69 -9.96 23.98 0.00
C HIS A 69 -8.95 23.01 0.58
N ILE A 70 -9.27 22.45 1.74
CA ILE A 70 -8.46 21.45 2.42
C ILE A 70 -9.22 20.13 2.40
N TYR A 71 -8.52 19.09 1.98
CA TYR A 71 -9.00 17.74 1.82
C TYR A 71 -8.37 16.83 2.86
N ALA A 72 -9.09 15.77 3.24
CA ALA A 72 -8.57 14.72 4.11
C ALA A 72 -9.07 13.35 3.64
N LEU A 73 -8.47 12.27 4.14
CA LEU A 73 -9.04 10.93 3.95
C LEU A 73 -10.33 10.80 4.77
N ASN A 74 -11.38 10.29 4.12
CA ASN A 74 -12.60 9.87 4.81
C ASN A 74 -12.44 8.48 5.44
N GLU A 75 -13.49 7.96 6.12
CA GLU A 75 -13.41 6.65 6.77
C GLU A 75 -13.07 5.49 5.81
N LYS A 76 -13.50 5.56 4.54
CA LYS A 76 -13.19 4.54 3.54
C LYS A 76 -11.74 4.59 3.11
N GLY A 77 -11.18 5.77 2.92
CA GLY A 77 -9.79 5.98 2.57
C GLY A 77 -8.85 5.51 3.68
N ILE A 78 -9.21 5.81 4.93
CA ILE A 78 -8.49 5.31 6.12
C ILE A 78 -8.55 3.79 6.17
N SER A 79 -9.73 3.18 6.03
CA SER A 79 -9.88 1.72 6.04
C SER A 79 -9.07 1.06 4.91
N ALA A 80 -9.12 1.61 3.70
CA ALA A 80 -8.39 1.09 2.55
C ALA A 80 -6.87 1.07 2.79
N TYR A 81 -6.32 2.08 3.47
CA TYR A 81 -4.90 2.12 3.81
C TYR A 81 -4.54 1.09 4.89
N ILE A 82 -5.37 0.96 5.93
CA ILE A 82 -5.17 -0.03 6.99
C ILE A 82 -5.20 -1.45 6.43
N ASP A 83 -6.16 -1.75 5.54
CA ASP A 83 -6.26 -3.06 4.91
C ASP A 83 -5.06 -3.34 4.00
N TYR A 84 -4.56 -2.32 3.30
CA TYR A 84 -3.32 -2.44 2.55
C TYR A 84 -2.12 -2.78 3.44
N GLN A 85 -1.94 -2.09 4.58
CA GLN A 85 -0.86 -2.40 5.52
C GLN A 85 -0.94 -3.85 6.03
N LYS A 86 -2.13 -4.32 6.42
CA LYS A 86 -2.31 -5.71 6.86
C LYS A 86 -1.94 -6.72 5.77
N LEU A 87 -2.30 -6.44 4.51
CA LEU A 87 -1.94 -7.30 3.38
C LEU A 87 -0.44 -7.29 3.12
N GLU A 88 0.22 -6.15 3.27
CA GLU A 88 1.67 -6.02 3.14
C GLU A 88 2.40 -6.80 4.24
N GLU A 89 1.99 -6.64 5.51
CA GLU A 89 2.51 -7.40 6.64
C GLU A 89 2.29 -8.92 6.48
N ALA A 90 1.09 -9.32 6.03
CA ALA A 90 0.79 -10.73 5.76
C ALA A 90 1.66 -11.30 4.63
N ARG A 91 1.96 -10.49 3.60
CA ARG A 91 2.85 -10.88 2.50
C ARG A 91 4.28 -11.06 2.98
N GLU A 92 4.80 -10.12 3.77
CA GLU A 92 6.14 -10.23 4.35
C GLU A 92 6.25 -11.43 5.30
N GLY A 93 5.22 -11.69 6.11
CA GLY A 93 5.14 -12.89 6.95
C GLY A 93 5.14 -14.18 6.12
N GLY A 94 4.39 -14.20 5.02
CA GLY A 94 4.36 -15.30 4.06
C GLY A 94 5.71 -15.55 3.37
N GLU A 95 6.41 -14.51 2.94
CA GLU A 95 7.74 -14.62 2.33
C GLU A 95 8.78 -15.18 3.32
N LYS A 96 8.74 -14.74 4.59
CA LYS A 96 9.58 -15.32 5.65
C LYS A 96 9.26 -16.79 5.90
N ALA A 97 7.98 -17.15 5.98
CA ALA A 97 7.54 -18.53 6.15
C ALA A 97 7.97 -19.42 4.98
N MET A 98 7.89 -18.91 3.75
CA MET A 98 8.34 -19.59 2.54
C MET A 98 9.85 -19.85 2.57
N ASN A 99 10.65 -18.88 3.00
CA ASN A 99 12.09 -19.08 3.17
C ASN A 99 12.42 -20.15 4.22
N ILE A 100 11.68 -20.18 5.34
CA ILE A 100 11.85 -21.23 6.36
C ILE A 100 11.47 -22.61 5.81
N ALA A 101 10.39 -22.70 5.03
CA ALA A 101 9.97 -23.94 4.39
C ALA A 101 11.04 -24.46 3.41
N ILE A 102 11.64 -23.57 2.61
CA ILE A 102 12.73 -23.92 1.68
C ILE A 102 13.92 -24.50 2.46
N TRP A 103 14.35 -23.84 3.53
CA TRP A 103 15.43 -24.35 4.39
C TRP A 103 15.11 -25.73 4.98
N SER A 104 13.87 -25.93 5.43
CA SER A 104 13.42 -27.20 6.00
C SER A 104 13.46 -28.33 4.97
N ILE A 105 13.05 -28.05 3.73
CA ILE A 105 13.12 -29.00 2.61
C ILE A 105 14.58 -29.36 2.30
N CYS A 106 15.48 -28.37 2.23
CA CYS A 106 16.90 -28.62 2.00
C CYS A 106 17.52 -29.53 3.06
N ILE A 107 17.22 -29.30 4.34
CA ILE A 107 17.70 -30.15 5.45
C ILE A 107 17.13 -31.56 5.34
N ALA A 108 15.84 -31.70 5.04
CA ALA A 108 15.21 -33.01 4.88
C ALA A 108 15.87 -33.83 3.76
N ILE A 109 16.13 -33.22 2.61
CA ILE A 109 16.84 -33.86 1.49
C ILE A 109 18.26 -34.27 1.92
N ALA A 110 19.01 -33.37 2.54
CA ALA A 110 20.37 -33.66 3.00
C ALA A 110 20.39 -34.82 4.01
N SER A 111 19.48 -34.83 4.99
CA SER A 111 19.37 -35.91 5.97
C SER A 111 19.02 -37.26 5.33
N SER A 112 18.15 -37.26 4.31
CA SER A 112 17.73 -38.47 3.60
C SER A 112 18.89 -39.08 2.82
N VAL A 113 19.71 -38.24 2.17
CA VAL A 113 20.92 -38.69 1.47
C VAL A 113 21.93 -39.27 2.45
N THR A 114 22.16 -38.63 3.59
CA THR A 114 23.09 -39.13 4.62
C THR A 114 22.64 -40.48 5.19
N GLN A 115 21.33 -40.67 5.40
CA GLN A 115 20.78 -41.96 5.85
C GLN A 115 21.03 -43.09 4.86
N ILE A 116 20.83 -42.83 3.56
CA ILE A 116 21.08 -43.83 2.50
C ILE A 116 22.57 -44.18 2.45
N LEU A 117 23.46 -43.18 2.50
CA LEU A 117 24.91 -43.42 2.48
C LEU A 117 25.38 -44.19 3.72
N ALA A 118 24.87 -43.85 4.90
CA ALA A 118 25.20 -44.56 6.13
C ALA A 118 24.72 -46.03 6.08
N GLN A 119 23.52 -46.30 5.54
CA GLN A 119 23.03 -47.66 5.34
C GLN A 119 23.87 -48.47 4.36
N ILE A 120 24.42 -47.85 3.32
CA ILE A 120 25.30 -48.53 2.37
C ILE A 120 26.68 -48.79 2.98
N TYR A 121 27.20 -47.87 3.78
CA TYR A 121 28.55 -47.97 4.34
C TYR A 121 28.65 -48.91 5.56
N PHE A 122 27.61 -49.00 6.39
CA PHE A 122 27.57 -49.87 7.58
C PHE A 122 26.94 -51.26 7.31
N LYS A 123 26.73 -51.62 6.05
CA LYS A 123 26.24 -52.93 5.61
C LYS A 123 27.37 -53.72 4.97
#